data_AF-A0A432SUU9-F1
#
_entry.id   AF-A0A432SUU9-F1
#
_cell.length_a   1.000
_cell.length_b   1.000
_cell.length_c   1.000
_cell.angle_alpha   90.00
_cell.angle_beta   90.00
_cell.angle_gamma   90.00
#
_symmetry.space_group_name_H-M   'P 1'
#
loop_
_entity.id
_entity.type
_entity.pdbx_description
1 polymer ?
#
loop_
_entity_poly.entity_id
_entity_poly.type
_entity_poly.pdbx_seq_one_letter_code
_entity_poly.pdbx_strand_id
1 'polypeptide(L)' 'MHTYKPLPIDKEIKISSKEFIVSKTDEKGNILYVNDTFCDVTGYEEIDVIGKAHNILRHPDMPAVIFFLM' A
#
# COMPACT_ATOMS: atom_id res chain seq x y z
N MET A 1 8.93 -14.46 -12.26
CA MET A 1 8.48 -13.17 -11.71
C MET A 1 7.15 -13.42 -11.00
N HIS A 2 7.19 -13.62 -9.69
CA HIS A 2 5.96 -13.68 -8.91
C HIS A 2 5.59 -12.23 -8.60
N THR A 3 4.40 -11.83 -9.02
CA THR A 3 3.83 -10.53 -8.65
C THR A 3 2.66 -10.88 -7.76
N TYR A 4 2.89 -10.88 -6.45
CA TYR A 4 1.82 -11.16 -5.50
C TYR A 4 0.99 -9.90 -5.28
N LYS A 5 -0.34 -10.05 -5.35
CA LYS A 5 -1.28 -9.00 -5.00
C LYS A 5 -2.21 -9.58 -3.93
N PRO A 6 -2.10 -9.14 -2.65
CA PRO A 6 -3.03 -9.54 -1.61
C PRO A 6 -4.45 -9.09 -1.98
N LEU A 7 -5.42 -9.95 -1.66
CA LEU A 7 -6.83 -9.62 -1.78
C LEU A 7 -7.29 -8.86 -0.54
N PRO A 8 -8.13 -7.82 -0.68
CA PRO A 8 -8.77 -7.19 0.46
C PRO A 8 -9.62 -8.21 1.22
N ILE A 9 -9.59 -8.12 2.55
CA ILE A 9 -10.30 -9.03 3.45
C ILE A 9 -11.44 -8.36 4.23
N ASP A 10 -11.79 -7.11 3.86
CA ASP A 10 -12.86 -6.29 4.46
C ASP A 10 -12.86 -6.27 6.00
N LYS A 11 -11.66 -6.27 6.59
CA LYS A 11 -11.47 -6.35 8.02
C LYS A 11 -10.57 -5.22 8.50
N GLU A 12 -11.05 -4.49 9.50
CA GLU A 12 -10.25 -3.47 10.17
C GLU A 12 -9.13 -4.12 11.00
N ILE A 13 -7.94 -3.53 10.91
CA ILE A 13 -6.76 -3.93 11.69
C ILE A 13 -6.51 -2.84 12.72
N LYS A 14 -6.38 -3.23 14.00
CA LYS A 14 -6.01 -2.31 15.08
C LYS A 14 -4.49 -2.23 15.16
N ILE A 15 -3.96 -1.04 14.90
CA ILE A 15 -2.54 -0.74 14.99
C ILE A 15 -2.28 -0.05 16.33
N SER A 16 -1.20 -0.41 17.01
CA SER A 16 -0.81 0.24 18.27
C SER A 16 -0.49 1.71 18.03
N SER A 17 -0.73 2.57 19.01
CA SER A 17 -0.38 4.00 18.90
C SER A 17 1.13 4.28 18.76
N LYS A 18 1.97 3.25 18.89
CA LYS A 18 3.43 3.33 18.70
C LYS A 18 3.89 2.83 17.33
N GLU A 19 3.00 2.25 16.55
CA GLU A 19 3.29 1.68 15.23
C GLU A 19 2.79 2.63 14.14
N PHE A 20 3.62 2.82 13.13
CA PHE A 20 3.33 3.74 12.03
C PHE A 20 3.41 2.98 10.71
N ILE A 21 2.45 3.23 9.83
CA ILE A 21 2.53 2.80 8.43
C ILE A 21 3.35 3.85 7.68
N VAL A 22 4.50 3.45 7.14
CA VAL A 22 5.41 4.35 6.45
C VAL A 22 5.68 3.82 5.05
N SER A 23 5.52 4.70 4.06
CA SER A 23 5.99 4.48 2.70
C SER A 23 6.62 5.76 2.18
N LYS A 24 7.69 5.62 1.41
CA LYS A 24 8.38 6.73 0.73
C LYS A 24 8.22 6.55 -0.77
N THR A 25 7.88 7.62 -1.47
CA THR A 25 7.77 7.61 -2.93
C THR A 25 8.76 8.57 -3.59
N ASP A 26 9.03 8.36 -4.87
CA ASP A 26 9.67 9.36 -5.74
C ASP A 26 8.67 10.46 -6.15
N GLU A 27 9.14 11.43 -6.92
CA GLU A 27 8.33 12.53 -7.46
C GLU A 27 7.22 12.07 -8.42
N LYS A 28 7.33 10.84 -8.96
CA LYS A 28 6.36 10.22 -9.85
C LYS A 28 5.35 9.34 -9.11
N GLY A 29 5.48 9.20 -7.78
CA GLY A 29 4.62 8.38 -6.94
C GLY A 29 4.99 6.88 -6.93
N ASN A 30 6.17 6.50 -7.40
CA ASN A 30 6.67 5.13 -7.27
C ASN A 30 7.27 4.92 -5.89
N ILE A 31 6.94 3.80 -5.26
CA ILE A 31 7.40 3.44 -3.92
C ILE A 31 8.90 3.14 -3.96
N LEU A 32 9.66 3.82 -3.11
CA LEU A 32 11.10 3.66 -2.92
C LEU A 32 11.44 2.87 -1.65
N TYR A 33 10.53 2.88 -0.66
CA TYR A 33 10.72 2.21 0.63
C TYR A 33 9.38 2.03 1.34
N VAL A 34 9.25 0.93 2.09
CA VAL A 34 8.16 0.67 3.03
C VAL A 34 8.72 0.06 4.31
N ASN A 35 8.05 0.25 5.44
CA ASN A 35 8.44 -0.39 6.70
C ASN A 35 7.69 -1.71 6.94
N ASP A 36 8.14 -2.51 7.91
CA ASP A 36 7.53 -3.81 8.23
C ASP A 36 6.03 -3.71 8.57
N THR A 37 5.63 -2.67 9.31
CA THR A 37 4.21 -2.43 9.63
C THR A 37 3.36 -2.24 8.38
N PHE A 38 3.89 -1.59 7.33
CA PHE A 38 3.18 -1.49 6.05
C PHE A 38 2.98 -2.87 5.42
N CYS A 39 4.01 -3.69 5.41
CA CYS A 39 3.96 -5.05 4.87
C CYS A 39 2.93 -5.90 5.63
N ASP A 40 2.95 -5.85 6.96
CA ASP A 40 2.04 -6.61 7.83
C ASP A 40 0.57 -6.20 7.63
N VAL A 41 0.30 -4.89 7.50
CA VAL A 41 -1.07 -4.37 7.37
C VAL A 41 -1.61 -4.62 5.96
N THR A 42 -0.78 -4.43 4.94
CA THR A 42 -1.23 -4.50 3.53
C THR A 42 -1.15 -5.91 2.97
N GLY A 43 -0.36 -6.79 3.59
CA GLY A 43 -0.07 -8.14 3.12
C GLY A 43 0.89 -8.19 1.93
N TYR A 44 1.50 -7.07 1.55
CA TYR A 44 2.56 -7.04 0.54
C TYR A 44 3.92 -7.30 1.17
N GLU A 45 4.81 -7.95 0.44
CA GLU A 45 6.24 -7.89 0.75
C GLU A 45 6.87 -6.63 0.16
N GLU A 46 7.93 -6.12 0.78
CA GLU A 46 8.65 -4.92 0.29
C GLU A 46 9.02 -5.09 -1.19
N ILE A 47 9.58 -6.24 -1.56
CA ILE A 47 10.01 -6.53 -2.93
C ILE A 47 8.86 -6.49 -3.96
N ASP A 48 7.62 -6.74 -3.53
CA ASP A 48 6.45 -6.66 -4.40
C ASP A 48 5.98 -5.22 -4.63
N VAL A 49 6.39 -4.26 -3.80
CA VAL A 49 5.90 -2.87 -3.88
C VAL A 49 6.95 -1.87 -4.31
N ILE A 50 8.25 -2.15 -4.09
CA ILE A 50 9.33 -1.28 -4.57
C ILE A 50 9.23 -1.09 -6.10
N GLY A 51 9.31 0.17 -6.52
CA GLY A 51 9.23 0.59 -7.92
C GLY A 51 7.81 0.64 -8.49
N LYS A 52 6.78 0.24 -7.73
CA LYS A 52 5.38 0.34 -8.16
C LYS A 52 4.76 1.65 -7.76
N ALA A 53 3.77 2.10 -8.53
CA ALA A 53 2.97 3.26 -8.19
C ALA A 53 2.21 3.04 -6.87
N HIS A 54 2.15 4.06 -6.03
CA HIS A 54 1.51 4.01 -4.71
C HIS A 54 0.01 3.67 -4.77
N ASN A 55 -0.63 3.83 -5.94
CA ASN A 55 -2.03 3.46 -6.17
C ASN A 55 -2.30 1.94 -6.12
N ILE A 56 -1.26 1.09 -6.02
CA ILE A 56 -1.41 -0.37 -5.90
C ILE A 56 -2.25 -0.79 -4.68
N LEU A 57 -2.25 0.03 -3.63
CA LEU A 57 -3.01 -0.17 -2.39
C LEU A 57 -4.51 0.12 -2.52
N ARG A 58 -4.97 0.62 -3.68
CA ARG A 58 -6.38 0.97 -3.85
C ARG A 58 -7.26 -0.26 -3.70
N HIS A 59 -8.31 -0.10 -2.90
CA HIS A 59 -9.39 -1.05 -2.85
C HIS A 59 -10.04 -1.18 -4.24
N PRO A 60 -10.39 -2.38 -4.71
CA PRO A 60 -11.12 -2.56 -5.96
C PRO A 60 -12.43 -1.76 -6.01
N ASP A 61 -13.09 -1.59 -4.87
CA ASP A 61 -14.32 -0.81 -4.76
C ASP A 61 -14.07 0.71 -4.67
N MET A 62 -12.82 1.18 -4.70
CA MET A 62 -12.50 2.61 -4.72
C MET A 62 -12.52 3.12 -6.18
N PRO A 63 -13.57 3.83 -6.62
CA PRO A 63 -13.63 4.31 -7.99
C PRO A 63 -12.53 5.33 -8.28
N ALA A 64 -11.90 5.20 -9.44
CA ALA A 64 -10.74 6.00 -9.83
C ALA A 64 -10.99 7.52 -9.83
N VAL A 65 -12.25 7.92 -10.01
CA VAL A 65 -12.70 9.32 -10.02
C VAL A 65 -12.42 10.06 -8.70
N ILE A 66 -12.34 9.34 -7.58
CA ILE A 66 -12.11 9.96 -6.26
C ILE A 66 -10.76 10.70 -6.21
N PHE A 67 -9.76 10.25 -6.96
CA PHE A 67 -8.44 10.89 -6.98
C PHE A 67 -8.42 12.22 -7.74
N PHE A 68 -9.38 12.46 -8.63
CA PHE A 68 -9.50 13.75 -9.32
C PHE A 68 -10.19 14.82 -8.46
N LEU A 69 -10.77 14.43 -7.31
CA LEU A 69 -11.48 15.31 -6.39
C LEU A 69 -10.61 15.76 -5.19
N MET A 70 -9.38 15.25 -5.08
CA MET A 70 -8.41 15.61 -4.02
C MET A 70 -7.34 16.56 -4.51
#